data_AF-A0A5R8L3B5-F1
#
_entry.id   AF-A0A5R8L3B5-F1
#
_cell.length_a   1.000
_cell.length_b   1.000
_cell.length_c   1.000
_cell.angle_alpha   90.00
_cell.angle_beta   90.00
_cell.angle_gamma   90.00
#
_symmetry.space_group_name_H-M   'P 1'
#
loop_
_entity.id
_entity.type
_entity.pdbx_description
1 polymer ?
#
loop_
_entity_poly.entity_id
_entity_poly.type
_entity_poly.pdbx_seq_one_letter_code
_entity_poly.pdbx_strand_id
1 'polypeptide(L)'
;MIPAESRLTVPGAKAAEFASALTPQRNTAPSIVVSAAYAGALASAPPRVSAAVARSAVEARPSHGPRGFGESTFVPFSVLERSRRQASVAPGRGREDRLGLPKHEVGIQVKLRIGSPYLEVLLSRHPRALAALALIVSATLGLAACTTGGLDHADGAPATPPLAEVTPLADPLSWQGPSTAVAAASAIVPVTEGAQVLPVTVTDAQGSAVTVVDTSRILALDIYGSLSRIVFELGLGDSVVARDTSSAFPEAAGLPVVTENGHDLNAEAILDAAPTVILTDTSLGPWDTVLQMRDAGIPVVVVDSHRSLASIGTLVEQVGAALGVPDRAAALAARSTAAVDAKIAQIADVAPADPERRLRMMFLYVRGQSGVYYLFGEESGADSLIEALGGIDVAGEIGWRGMRPLTDEALVDANPDLLIMMTKGLESVGGVDGLVERLPAVAQTDAGRNRRIVDMSDTTVLSFGPASADVLDALAVAVYAPEAAG
;
A
#
# COMPACT_ATOMS: atom_id res chain seq x y z
N MET A 1 14.28 80.43 8.49
CA MET A 1 14.55 79.44 9.56
C MET A 1 15.64 78.50 9.06
N ILE A 2 16.45 77.90 9.94
CA ILE A 2 17.79 77.36 9.63
C ILE A 2 17.73 76.05 8.79
N PRO A 3 18.73 75.72 7.92
CA PRO A 3 18.53 74.83 6.75
C PRO A 3 19.48 73.60 6.64
N ALA A 4 19.37 72.88 5.49
CA ALA A 4 20.34 71.94 4.85
C ALA A 4 20.55 70.56 5.54
N GLU A 5 20.52 69.40 4.84
CA GLU A 5 21.48 68.85 3.84
C GLU A 5 22.92 68.71 4.40
N SER A 6 23.70 67.64 4.16
CA SER A 6 23.92 66.90 2.91
C SER A 6 24.57 65.49 3.09
N ARG A 7 24.73 64.75 1.97
CA ARG A 7 25.53 63.50 1.82
C ARG A 7 27.06 63.77 1.87
N LEU A 8 27.91 62.73 2.01
CA LEU A 8 28.80 62.15 0.94
C LEU A 8 30.19 61.56 1.42
N THR A 9 30.47 60.30 1.00
CA THR A 9 31.78 59.68 0.61
C THR A 9 33.02 59.41 1.50
N VAL A 10 33.63 58.25 1.18
CA VAL A 10 34.92 57.57 1.53
C VAL A 10 36.20 58.40 1.29
N PRO A 11 37.35 58.14 1.99
CA PRO A 11 38.35 57.08 1.65
C PRO A 11 39.02 56.40 2.90
N GLY A 12 40.01 55.49 2.85
CA GLY A 12 40.61 54.66 1.77
C GLY A 12 42.11 54.25 1.96
N ALA A 13 42.48 53.03 1.50
CA ALA A 13 43.84 52.48 1.18
C ALA A 13 44.84 51.95 2.27
N LYS A 14 45.32 50.69 2.03
CA LYS A 14 46.69 50.10 2.21
C LYS A 14 47.41 50.11 3.59
N ALA A 15 48.43 49.28 3.91
CA ALA A 15 48.87 47.90 3.54
C ALA A 15 50.18 47.56 4.32
N ALA A 16 50.46 46.28 4.63
CA ALA A 16 51.79 45.70 5.00
C ALA A 16 52.46 46.23 6.33
N GLU A 17 53.43 45.60 7.02
CA GLU A 17 54.04 44.24 7.02
C GLU A 17 54.90 44.01 8.30
N PHE A 18 55.11 42.72 8.66
CA PHE A 18 56.29 42.09 9.31
C PHE A 18 56.77 42.27 10.79
N ALA A 19 57.33 41.13 11.26
CA ALA A 19 58.33 40.86 12.33
C ALA A 19 57.82 40.73 13.79
N SER A 20 57.81 39.54 14.43
CA SER A 20 58.93 38.64 14.86
C SER A 20 59.58 39.12 16.17
N ALA A 21 59.77 38.33 17.25
CA ALA A 21 59.57 36.89 17.50
C ALA A 21 58.84 36.68 18.87
N LEU A 22 58.93 35.63 19.71
CA LEU A 22 59.77 34.41 19.82
C LEU A 22 58.99 33.31 20.63
N THR A 23 59.65 32.23 21.03
CA THR A 23 59.13 30.99 21.70
C THR A 23 60.12 30.55 22.81
N PRO A 24 60.00 29.40 23.55
CA PRO A 24 58.91 28.41 23.72
C PRO A 24 58.70 27.85 25.17
N GLN A 25 57.62 27.06 25.37
CA GLN A 25 57.63 25.64 25.85
C GLN A 25 56.20 25.06 25.73
N ARG A 26 55.93 24.12 24.82
CA ARG A 26 56.01 22.63 24.95
C ARG A 26 55.13 22.07 26.09
N ASN A 27 54.10 21.26 25.81
CA ASN A 27 54.30 19.92 25.26
C ASN A 27 53.13 19.33 24.41
N THR A 28 53.51 18.68 23.30
CA THR A 28 52.91 17.49 22.64
C THR A 28 51.39 17.38 22.40
N ALA A 29 51.00 17.70 21.15
CA ALA A 29 49.97 17.00 20.35
C ALA A 29 50.60 15.69 19.75
N PRO A 30 50.25 15.10 18.56
CA PRO A 30 49.23 15.38 17.51
C PRO A 30 48.30 14.17 17.18
N SER A 31 47.04 14.33 16.70
CA SER A 31 46.54 14.66 15.32
C SER A 31 46.46 13.45 14.36
N ILE A 32 45.61 13.32 13.31
CA ILE A 32 44.35 13.91 12.78
C ILE A 32 44.37 13.67 11.24
N VAL A 33 43.30 13.10 10.69
CA VAL A 33 42.66 13.39 9.38
C VAL A 33 43.38 13.14 8.02
N VAL A 34 42.78 12.22 7.23
CA VAL A 34 42.30 12.31 5.82
C VAL A 34 43.16 13.02 4.74
N SER A 35 43.47 12.34 3.63
CA SER A 35 42.80 12.54 2.30
C SER A 35 43.30 11.58 1.20
N ALA A 36 42.59 11.56 0.06
CA ALA A 36 42.75 10.62 -1.06
C ALA A 36 43.71 11.11 -2.17
N ALA A 37 44.21 10.18 -3.03
CA ALA A 37 44.18 10.28 -4.51
C ALA A 37 45.00 9.18 -5.27
N TYR A 38 44.31 8.43 -6.14
CA TYR A 38 44.61 8.09 -7.56
C TYR A 38 45.78 7.19 -8.07
N ALA A 39 45.39 6.35 -9.06
CA ALA A 39 46.12 5.72 -10.19
C ALA A 39 47.20 4.62 -10.00
N GLY A 40 47.18 3.56 -10.84
CA GLY A 40 48.33 2.63 -10.88
C GLY A 40 48.46 1.37 -11.77
N ALA A 41 47.47 0.90 -12.56
CA ALA A 41 47.64 -0.02 -13.72
C ALA A 41 48.20 -1.49 -13.59
N LEU A 42 47.64 -2.37 -14.47
CA LEU A 42 48.21 -3.59 -15.13
C LEU A 42 48.31 -4.98 -14.44
N ALA A 43 47.58 -5.95 -15.01
CA ALA A 43 47.88 -7.39 -15.26
C ALA A 43 48.21 -8.34 -14.06
N SER A 44 47.91 -9.65 -14.03
CA SER A 44 47.48 -10.64 -15.05
C SER A 44 46.69 -11.83 -14.43
N ALA A 45 46.27 -12.77 -15.29
CA ALA A 45 45.36 -13.93 -15.11
C ALA A 45 45.53 -14.89 -13.88
N PRO A 46 44.53 -15.75 -13.56
CA PRO A 46 44.44 -16.50 -12.29
C PRO A 46 44.95 -17.96 -12.35
N PRO A 47 45.22 -18.60 -11.19
CA PRO A 47 45.42 -20.05 -11.10
C PRO A 47 44.11 -20.82 -10.84
N ARG A 48 43.91 -21.94 -11.55
CA ARG A 48 42.96 -22.99 -11.19
C ARG A 48 43.55 -23.85 -10.07
N VAL A 49 42.75 -24.29 -9.10
CA VAL A 49 43.09 -25.43 -8.23
C VAL A 49 41.90 -26.38 -8.10
N SER A 50 42.21 -27.68 -8.08
CA SER A 50 41.29 -28.82 -8.10
C SER A 50 40.61 -29.09 -6.76
N ALA A 51 39.48 -29.78 -6.81
CA ALA A 51 38.91 -30.49 -5.68
C ALA A 51 39.88 -31.56 -5.12
N ALA A 52 39.81 -31.78 -3.80
CA ALA A 52 40.28 -33.00 -3.14
C ALA A 52 39.43 -33.26 -1.89
N VAL A 53 38.97 -34.51 -1.74
CA VAL A 53 38.17 -34.98 -0.61
C VAL A 53 39.08 -35.45 0.53
N ALA A 54 38.72 -35.15 1.78
CA ALA A 54 39.29 -35.83 2.95
C ALA A 54 38.20 -36.15 3.99
N ARG A 55 38.09 -37.42 4.35
CA ARG A 55 37.32 -37.89 5.52
C ARG A 55 38.18 -37.75 6.77
N SER A 56 37.56 -37.52 7.93
CA SER A 56 37.99 -38.22 9.15
C SER A 56 36.79 -38.42 10.08
N ALA A 57 36.83 -39.51 10.85
CA ALA A 57 35.78 -39.92 11.77
C ALA A 57 36.23 -39.78 13.23
N VAL A 58 35.27 -39.66 14.15
CA VAL A 58 35.47 -39.92 15.58
C VAL A 58 34.28 -40.72 16.08
N GLU A 59 34.54 -41.91 16.62
CA GLU A 59 33.59 -42.69 17.42
C GLU A 59 33.89 -42.49 18.91
N ALA A 60 32.85 -42.26 19.73
CA ALA A 60 32.68 -42.91 21.04
C ALA A 60 31.29 -42.59 21.63
N ARG A 61 30.63 -43.62 22.16
CA ARG A 61 29.33 -43.66 22.86
C ARG A 61 29.57 -44.38 24.23
N PRO A 62 28.57 -44.60 25.11
CA PRO A 62 27.32 -43.88 25.40
C PRO A 62 27.04 -43.71 26.93
N SER A 63 25.91 -43.08 27.33
CA SER A 63 24.92 -43.74 28.22
C SER A 63 23.63 -42.94 28.51
N HIS A 64 22.49 -43.60 28.25
CA HIS A 64 21.18 -43.50 28.95
C HIS A 64 20.31 -42.22 28.81
N GLY A 65 19.15 -42.37 28.15
CA GLY A 65 17.99 -41.46 28.21
C GLY A 65 16.94 -41.94 29.24
N PRO A 66 15.60 -41.77 29.05
CA PRO A 66 14.88 -41.51 27.78
C PRO A 66 13.68 -40.52 27.83
N ARG A 67 13.00 -40.40 26.66
CA ARG A 67 11.67 -39.79 26.34
C ARG A 67 11.67 -38.28 26.06
N GLY A 68 11.08 -37.80 24.95
CA GLY A 68 10.56 -38.49 23.76
C GLY A 68 9.74 -37.59 22.83
N PHE A 69 9.60 -38.02 21.55
CA PHE A 69 8.75 -37.45 20.47
C PHE A 69 8.99 -35.97 20.06
N GLY A 70 9.07 -35.61 18.78
CA GLY A 70 9.13 -36.44 17.56
C GLY A 70 9.39 -35.55 16.33
N GLU A 71 10.19 -36.03 15.38
CA GLU A 71 10.49 -35.32 14.12
C GLU A 71 9.35 -35.47 13.12
N SER A 72 9.15 -34.45 12.26
CA SER A 72 8.38 -34.59 11.02
C SER A 72 9.09 -33.90 9.87
N THR A 73 9.61 -34.69 8.93
CA THR A 73 10.30 -34.23 7.72
C THR A 73 9.30 -33.95 6.59
N PHE A 74 9.63 -32.96 5.77
CA PHE A 74 8.88 -32.41 4.65
C PHE A 74 8.98 -33.26 3.37
N VAL A 75 7.85 -33.63 2.72
CA VAL A 75 7.77 -34.02 1.29
C VAL A 75 6.36 -33.67 0.74
N PRO A 76 6.21 -33.04 -0.45
CA PRO A 76 4.93 -32.57 -0.98
C PRO A 76 4.13 -33.66 -1.74
N PHE A 77 2.84 -33.36 -2.01
CA PHE A 77 1.92 -34.25 -2.72
C PHE A 77 1.61 -33.76 -4.15
N SER A 78 1.59 -34.68 -5.11
CA SER A 78 1.04 -34.44 -6.44
C SER A 78 0.38 -35.69 -7.05
N VAL A 79 -0.84 -35.48 -7.59
CA VAL A 79 -1.46 -36.18 -8.74
C VAL A 79 -2.12 -37.59 -8.57
N LEU A 80 -3.38 -37.66 -9.06
CA LEU A 80 -4.27 -38.81 -9.39
C LEU A 80 -4.78 -39.71 -8.24
N GLU A 81 -6.08 -40.05 -8.15
CA GLU A 81 -6.80 -40.84 -9.16
C GLU A 81 -8.33 -40.60 -9.30
N ARG A 82 -8.88 -41.25 -10.34
CA ARG A 82 -10.23 -41.12 -10.92
C ARG A 82 -11.36 -41.66 -10.04
N SER A 83 -12.57 -41.12 -10.27
CA SER A 83 -13.76 -41.97 -10.37
C SER A 83 -14.48 -41.74 -11.70
N ARG A 84 -14.72 -42.82 -12.46
CA ARG A 84 -15.60 -42.82 -13.64
C ARG A 84 -16.96 -43.38 -13.23
N ARG A 85 -18.05 -42.75 -13.68
CA ARG A 85 -19.28 -43.50 -13.99
C ARG A 85 -19.50 -43.51 -15.49
N GLN A 86 -19.89 -44.67 -16.00
CA GLN A 86 -20.09 -44.93 -17.41
C GLN A 86 -21.48 -44.51 -17.86
N ALA A 87 -21.59 -43.98 -19.08
CA ALA A 87 -22.75 -44.15 -19.94
C ALA A 87 -22.24 -44.48 -21.36
N SER A 88 -22.91 -45.40 -22.05
CA SER A 88 -22.37 -46.05 -23.25
C SER A 88 -22.67 -45.30 -24.56
N VAL A 89 -21.72 -45.42 -25.48
CA VAL A 89 -21.80 -45.23 -26.95
C VAL A 89 -22.95 -46.13 -27.50
N ALA A 90 -23.65 -45.90 -28.63
CA ALA A 90 -23.16 -45.75 -30.01
C ALA A 90 -24.28 -45.31 -31.02
N PRO A 91 -24.13 -45.33 -32.37
CA PRO A 91 -24.13 -44.08 -33.16
C PRO A 91 -25.12 -44.04 -34.36
N GLY A 92 -25.25 -42.87 -35.01
CA GLY A 92 -26.05 -42.70 -36.24
C GLY A 92 -25.46 -41.68 -37.22
N ARG A 93 -25.42 -42.03 -38.51
CA ARG A 93 -24.91 -41.20 -39.62
C ARG A 93 -26.03 -40.31 -40.20
N GLY A 94 -25.70 -39.14 -40.77
CA GLY A 94 -26.66 -38.46 -41.68
C GLY A 94 -26.28 -37.05 -42.13
N ARG A 95 -26.00 -36.94 -43.43
CA ARG A 95 -25.88 -35.76 -44.31
C ARG A 95 -26.52 -34.41 -43.92
N GLU A 96 -25.82 -33.35 -44.36
CA GLU A 96 -26.30 -32.24 -45.20
C GLU A 96 -27.81 -31.96 -45.23
N ASP A 97 -28.24 -30.74 -44.84
CA ASP A 97 -28.57 -29.71 -45.85
C ASP A 97 -28.67 -28.27 -45.28
N ARG A 98 -28.83 -27.30 -46.19
CA ARG A 98 -28.86 -25.83 -45.98
C ARG A 98 -30.16 -25.34 -45.32
N LEU A 99 -30.09 -24.18 -44.64
CA LEU A 99 -30.85 -22.93 -44.88
C LEU A 99 -31.12 -22.10 -43.59
N GLY A 100 -31.12 -20.77 -43.74
CA GLY A 100 -32.09 -19.89 -43.05
C GLY A 100 -31.76 -19.35 -41.65
N LEU A 101 -31.24 -18.12 -41.61
CA LEU A 101 -31.40 -17.15 -40.49
C LEU A 101 -32.91 -16.94 -40.15
N PRO A 102 -33.31 -16.60 -38.89
CA PRO A 102 -32.91 -15.32 -38.28
C PRO A 102 -32.67 -15.29 -36.76
N LYS A 103 -32.19 -14.12 -36.32
CA LYS A 103 -31.97 -13.72 -34.92
C LYS A 103 -33.29 -13.68 -34.14
N HIS A 104 -33.27 -14.07 -32.86
CA HIS A 104 -34.31 -13.76 -31.89
C HIS A 104 -33.73 -13.04 -30.67
N GLU A 105 -34.22 -11.83 -30.40
CA GLU A 105 -34.05 -11.15 -29.12
C GLU A 105 -34.87 -11.90 -28.06
N VAL A 106 -34.29 -12.13 -26.87
CA VAL A 106 -34.98 -12.72 -25.73
C VAL A 106 -35.35 -11.62 -24.75
N GLY A 107 -36.54 -11.03 -24.94
CA GLY A 107 -37.13 -10.12 -23.97
C GLY A 107 -37.79 -10.88 -22.82
N ILE A 108 -37.22 -10.81 -21.62
CA ILE A 108 -37.78 -11.45 -20.42
C ILE A 108 -38.93 -10.59 -19.85
N GLN A 109 -40.17 -11.07 -19.95
CA GLN A 109 -41.35 -10.48 -19.32
C GLN A 109 -41.70 -11.24 -18.03
N VAL A 110 -41.35 -10.67 -16.86
CA VAL A 110 -41.74 -11.23 -15.55
C VAL A 110 -43.17 -10.80 -15.21
N LYS A 111 -44.10 -11.74 -15.27
CA LYS A 111 -45.53 -11.50 -14.98
C LYS A 111 -45.88 -11.93 -13.56
N LEU A 112 -45.82 -11.00 -12.59
CA LEU A 112 -46.28 -11.28 -11.22
C LEU A 112 -47.78 -11.61 -11.22
N ARG A 113 -48.15 -12.73 -10.58
CA ARG A 113 -49.52 -13.22 -10.47
C ARG A 113 -49.94 -13.23 -8.99
N ILE A 114 -50.43 -12.10 -8.49
CA ILE A 114 -50.94 -11.98 -7.12
C ILE A 114 -52.33 -12.60 -7.05
N GLY A 115 -52.45 -13.77 -6.41
CA GLY A 115 -53.72 -14.46 -6.19
C GLY A 115 -54.27 -14.23 -4.79
N SER A 116 -55.34 -13.44 -4.65
CA SER A 116 -56.20 -13.48 -3.46
C SER A 116 -57.62 -13.01 -3.81
N PRO A 117 -58.66 -13.87 -3.66
CA PRO A 117 -60.04 -13.55 -4.07
C PRO A 117 -60.74 -12.51 -3.17
N TYR A 118 -60.08 -12.02 -2.12
CA TYR A 118 -60.63 -10.99 -1.23
C TYR A 118 -60.48 -9.56 -1.77
N LEU A 119 -59.60 -9.32 -2.76
CA LEU A 119 -59.35 -7.96 -3.27
C LEU A 119 -60.41 -7.48 -4.26
N GLU A 120 -60.97 -8.38 -5.09
CA GLU A 120 -61.95 -8.03 -6.13
C GLU A 120 -63.28 -7.53 -5.55
N VAL A 121 -63.70 -8.05 -4.39
CA VAL A 121 -64.97 -7.67 -3.75
C VAL A 121 -64.92 -6.23 -3.21
N LEU A 122 -63.77 -5.80 -2.69
CA LEU A 122 -63.60 -4.45 -2.12
C LEU A 122 -63.61 -3.34 -3.19
N LEU A 123 -63.07 -3.64 -4.38
CA LEU A 123 -62.91 -2.67 -5.48
C LEU A 123 -64.25 -2.24 -6.13
N SER A 124 -65.33 -2.97 -5.90
CA SER A 124 -66.62 -2.78 -6.60
C SER A 124 -67.54 -1.70 -6.01
N ARG A 125 -67.32 -1.24 -4.76
CA ARG A 125 -68.34 -0.45 -4.02
C ARG A 125 -68.05 1.03 -3.81
N HIS A 126 -66.80 1.50 -3.94
CA HIS A 126 -66.44 2.88 -3.64
C HIS A 126 -65.46 3.53 -4.65
N PRO A 127 -65.87 3.72 -5.92
CA PRO A 127 -64.99 4.30 -6.96
C PRO A 127 -64.48 5.71 -6.62
N ARG A 128 -65.23 6.48 -5.81
CA ARG A 128 -64.82 7.82 -5.34
C ARG A 128 -63.84 7.81 -4.15
N ALA A 129 -63.79 6.73 -3.37
CA ALA A 129 -62.82 6.59 -2.28
C ALA A 129 -61.43 6.20 -2.79
N LEU A 130 -61.38 5.38 -3.84
CA LEU A 130 -60.13 5.00 -4.52
C LEU A 130 -59.44 6.20 -5.20
N ALA A 131 -60.19 7.14 -5.77
CA ALA A 131 -59.63 8.37 -6.32
C ALA A 131 -58.98 9.27 -5.25
N ALA A 132 -59.56 9.35 -4.06
CA ALA A 132 -58.98 10.08 -2.93
C ALA A 132 -57.71 9.39 -2.38
N LEU A 133 -57.72 8.05 -2.28
CA LEU A 133 -56.54 7.30 -1.85
C LEU A 133 -55.39 7.39 -2.85
N ALA A 134 -55.70 7.34 -4.15
CA ALA A 134 -54.72 7.52 -5.23
C ALA A 134 -54.06 8.91 -5.17
N LEU A 135 -54.84 9.98 -4.94
CA LEU A 135 -54.27 11.33 -4.79
C LEU A 135 -53.38 11.47 -3.55
N ILE A 136 -53.72 10.81 -2.43
CA ILE A 136 -52.90 10.85 -1.21
C ILE A 136 -51.58 10.08 -1.41
N VAL A 137 -51.61 8.92 -2.07
CA VAL A 137 -50.39 8.17 -2.43
C VAL A 137 -49.52 8.95 -3.43
N SER A 138 -50.13 9.63 -4.41
CA SER A 138 -49.40 10.53 -5.32
C SER A 138 -48.80 11.75 -4.61
N ALA A 139 -49.45 12.27 -3.56
CA ALA A 139 -48.94 13.40 -2.78
C ALA A 139 -47.81 13.02 -1.82
N THR A 140 -47.77 11.78 -1.31
CA THR A 140 -46.64 11.30 -0.48
C THR A 140 -45.43 10.83 -1.29
N LEU A 141 -45.63 10.38 -2.53
CA LEU A 141 -44.53 10.08 -3.47
C LEU A 141 -43.85 11.35 -4.03
N GLY A 142 -44.47 12.52 -3.90
CA GLY A 142 -43.90 13.81 -4.33
C GLY A 142 -42.88 14.44 -3.37
N LEU A 143 -42.65 13.86 -2.18
CA LEU A 143 -41.75 14.40 -1.15
C LEU A 143 -40.59 13.45 -0.78
N ALA A 144 -40.43 12.34 -1.51
CA ALA A 144 -39.34 11.37 -1.33
C ALA A 144 -38.43 11.25 -2.57
N ALA A 145 -38.47 12.23 -3.48
CA ALA A 145 -37.71 12.23 -4.73
C ALA A 145 -36.34 12.92 -4.60
N CYS A 146 -35.55 12.53 -3.59
CA CYS A 146 -34.12 12.89 -3.43
C CYS A 146 -33.38 11.84 -2.58
N THR A 147 -33.46 10.56 -2.97
CA THR A 147 -32.51 9.53 -2.54
C THR A 147 -32.58 8.34 -3.51
N THR A 148 -31.84 8.46 -4.61
CA THR A 148 -31.42 7.30 -5.39
C THR A 148 -30.27 6.65 -4.65
N GLY A 149 -30.57 5.67 -3.80
CA GLY A 149 -29.57 4.83 -3.15
C GLY A 149 -28.86 3.92 -4.17
N GLY A 150 -27.92 4.49 -4.92
CA GLY A 150 -26.76 3.75 -5.40
C GLY A 150 -25.74 3.69 -4.27
N LEU A 151 -25.13 2.53 -4.05
CA LEU A 151 -24.01 2.36 -3.13
C LEU A 151 -22.69 2.76 -3.82
N ASP A 152 -22.65 3.99 -4.32
CA ASP A 152 -21.41 4.74 -4.46
C ASP A 152 -21.38 5.67 -3.25
N HIS A 153 -20.32 5.65 -2.42
CA HIS A 153 -19.80 6.77 -1.61
C HIS A 153 -18.67 6.29 -0.69
N ALA A 154 -17.44 6.46 -1.17
CA ALA A 154 -16.23 6.64 -0.36
C ALA A 154 -15.21 7.53 -1.11
N ASP A 155 -15.28 7.59 -2.44
CA ASP A 155 -14.41 8.39 -3.31
C ASP A 155 -14.83 9.87 -3.47
N GLY A 156 -15.61 10.42 -2.52
CA GLY A 156 -16.22 11.76 -2.63
C GLY A 156 -16.09 12.67 -1.41
N ALA A 157 -15.45 12.20 -0.33
CA ALA A 157 -15.14 13.04 0.82
C ALA A 157 -14.05 14.07 0.44
N PRO A 158 -14.14 15.33 0.92
CA PRO A 158 -13.04 16.28 0.74
C PRO A 158 -11.80 15.77 1.47
N ALA A 159 -10.61 16.05 0.90
CA ALA A 159 -9.36 15.76 1.57
C ALA A 159 -9.29 16.47 2.94
N THR A 160 -8.67 15.81 3.90
CA THR A 160 -8.40 16.37 5.23
C THR A 160 -7.54 17.65 5.07
N PRO A 161 -7.81 18.75 5.79
CA PRO A 161 -7.01 19.96 5.71
C PRO A 161 -5.56 19.70 6.16
N PRO A 162 -4.56 20.45 5.66
CA PRO A 162 -3.17 20.21 6.04
C PRO A 162 -2.93 20.35 7.55
N LEU A 163 -2.02 19.54 8.12
CA LEU A 163 -1.72 19.58 9.56
C LEU A 163 -1.29 20.97 10.07
N ALA A 164 -0.65 21.76 9.21
CA ALA A 164 -0.23 23.13 9.52
C ALA A 164 -1.39 24.16 9.59
N GLU A 165 -2.61 23.79 9.15
CA GLU A 165 -3.78 24.67 9.11
C GLU A 165 -4.83 24.34 10.19
N VAL A 166 -4.66 23.24 10.92
CA VAL A 166 -5.57 22.78 11.98
C VAL A 166 -5.02 23.09 13.38
N THR A 167 -5.89 23.03 14.39
CA THR A 167 -5.49 23.17 15.81
C THR A 167 -5.44 21.79 16.47
N PRO A 168 -4.26 21.30 16.92
CA PRO A 168 -4.16 20.03 17.63
C PRO A 168 -4.87 20.02 18.98
N LEU A 169 -5.28 18.83 19.41
CA LEU A 169 -5.79 18.54 20.75
C LEU A 169 -4.72 18.83 21.80
N ALA A 170 -5.12 19.49 22.89
CA ALA A 170 -4.24 19.71 24.04
C ALA A 170 -3.87 18.39 24.77
N ASP A 171 -4.71 17.37 24.64
CA ASP A 171 -4.46 16.02 25.15
C ASP A 171 -5.07 14.94 24.23
N PRO A 172 -4.27 14.31 23.35
CA PRO A 172 -4.77 13.33 22.38
C PRO A 172 -5.41 12.08 23.01
N LEU A 173 -4.98 11.70 24.22
CA LEU A 173 -5.56 10.60 25.01
C LEU A 173 -7.00 10.86 25.48
N SER A 174 -7.42 12.13 25.54
CA SER A 174 -8.76 12.51 26.01
C SER A 174 -9.87 12.37 24.94
N TRP A 175 -9.50 12.19 23.66
CA TRP A 175 -10.47 12.15 22.58
C TRP A 175 -11.25 10.84 22.54
N GLN A 176 -12.55 10.94 22.25
CA GLN A 176 -13.45 9.81 22.08
C GLN A 176 -14.19 9.91 20.74
N GLY A 177 -14.32 8.79 20.06
CA GLY A 177 -14.97 8.67 18.76
C GLY A 177 -14.00 8.47 17.58
N PRO A 178 -14.54 8.03 16.43
CA PRO A 178 -13.77 7.82 15.21
C PRO A 178 -13.39 9.13 14.53
N SER A 179 -12.53 9.01 13.52
CA SER A 179 -12.12 10.11 12.64
C SER A 179 -11.49 9.55 11.36
N THR A 180 -11.94 9.99 10.19
CA THR A 180 -11.50 9.46 8.89
C THR A 180 -10.38 10.32 8.31
N ALA A 181 -9.25 9.70 7.97
CA ALA A 181 -8.13 10.37 7.31
C ALA A 181 -8.26 10.23 5.78
N VAL A 182 -8.48 11.36 5.10
CA VAL A 182 -8.61 11.43 3.64
C VAL A 182 -7.38 12.16 3.09
N ALA A 183 -6.38 11.38 2.66
CA ALA A 183 -5.16 11.94 2.07
C ALA A 183 -5.48 12.83 0.86
N ALA A 184 -4.76 13.94 0.72
CA ALA A 184 -4.86 14.77 -0.46
C ALA A 184 -4.49 13.95 -1.71
N ALA A 185 -5.32 14.03 -2.74
CA ALA A 185 -5.02 13.45 -4.05
C ALA A 185 -3.97 14.33 -4.77
N SER A 186 -2.74 14.35 -4.25
CA SER A 186 -1.63 15.09 -4.84
C SER A 186 -1.39 14.63 -6.26
N ALA A 187 -1.65 15.54 -7.20
CA ALA A 187 -1.41 15.35 -8.62
C ALA A 187 0.03 14.89 -8.85
N ILE A 188 0.22 13.97 -9.78
CA ILE A 188 1.55 13.46 -10.12
C ILE A 188 2.39 14.62 -10.70
N VAL A 189 3.63 14.76 -10.23
CA VAL A 189 4.58 15.77 -10.70
C VAL A 189 5.79 15.04 -11.29
N PRO A 190 5.74 14.59 -12.56
CA PRO A 190 6.74 13.67 -13.06
C PRO A 190 8.14 14.29 -13.11
N VAL A 191 9.14 13.55 -12.64
CA VAL A 191 10.55 13.87 -12.85
C VAL A 191 10.91 13.44 -14.28
N THR A 192 11.02 14.42 -15.19
CA THR A 192 11.30 14.16 -16.61
C THR A 192 12.75 14.43 -17.02
N GLU A 193 13.52 15.15 -16.19
CA GLU A 193 14.94 15.42 -16.43
C GLU A 193 15.79 14.15 -16.19
N GLY A 194 16.64 13.83 -17.16
CA GLY A 194 17.39 12.57 -17.19
C GLY A 194 17.01 11.73 -18.41
N ALA A 195 18.02 11.22 -19.12
CA ALA A 195 17.84 10.40 -20.30
C ALA A 195 17.45 8.96 -19.91
N GLN A 196 16.56 8.34 -20.69
CA GLN A 196 16.35 6.90 -20.61
C GLN A 196 17.42 6.19 -21.44
N VAL A 197 18.04 5.15 -20.87
CA VAL A 197 19.06 4.33 -21.52
C VAL A 197 18.64 2.86 -21.47
N LEU A 198 18.39 2.29 -22.65
CA LEU A 198 18.08 0.88 -22.86
C LEU A 198 19.02 0.29 -23.92
N PRO A 199 19.34 -1.01 -23.88
CA PRO A 199 18.91 -1.98 -22.87
C PRO A 199 19.64 -1.79 -21.54
N VAL A 200 18.98 -2.18 -20.44
CA VAL A 200 19.56 -2.24 -19.10
C VAL A 200 19.47 -3.66 -18.57
N THR A 201 20.50 -4.12 -17.85
CA THR A 201 20.46 -5.39 -17.12
C THR A 201 20.57 -5.10 -15.64
N VAL A 202 19.57 -5.53 -14.87
CA VAL A 202 19.53 -5.40 -13.42
C VAL A 202 19.62 -6.78 -12.76
N THR A 203 20.16 -6.84 -11.55
CA THR A 203 19.96 -7.98 -10.65
C THR A 203 18.71 -7.68 -9.83
N ASP A 204 17.68 -8.51 -9.96
CA ASP A 204 16.42 -8.35 -9.23
C ASP A 204 16.55 -8.81 -7.76
N ALA A 205 15.53 -8.58 -6.94
CA ALA A 205 15.50 -8.96 -5.52
C ALA A 205 15.53 -10.50 -5.30
N GLN A 206 15.34 -11.30 -6.35
CA GLN A 206 15.52 -12.76 -6.34
C GLN A 206 16.93 -13.19 -6.74
N GLY A 207 17.84 -12.24 -6.99
CA GLY A 207 19.20 -12.49 -7.46
C GLY A 207 19.28 -12.84 -8.94
N SER A 208 18.18 -12.68 -9.71
CA SER A 208 18.13 -13.01 -11.13
C SER A 208 18.59 -11.83 -11.97
N ALA A 209 19.45 -12.08 -12.96
CA ALA A 209 19.83 -11.07 -13.94
C ALA A 209 18.73 -10.93 -15.00
N VAL A 210 18.07 -9.78 -15.06
CA VAL A 210 16.96 -9.48 -15.98
C VAL A 210 17.36 -8.33 -16.89
N THR A 211 17.22 -8.51 -18.21
CA THR A 211 17.50 -7.47 -19.20
C THR A 211 16.21 -6.87 -19.71
N VAL A 212 16.01 -5.57 -19.47
CA VAL A 212 14.90 -4.78 -20.02
C VAL A 212 15.39 -4.06 -21.26
N VAL A 213 14.71 -4.30 -22.39
CA VAL A 213 15.08 -3.75 -23.71
C VAL A 213 14.07 -2.74 -24.25
N ASP A 214 12.84 -2.75 -23.72
CA ASP A 214 11.70 -1.98 -24.19
C ASP A 214 10.75 -1.69 -23.02
N THR A 215 10.43 -0.41 -22.84
CA THR A 215 9.53 0.09 -21.78
C THR A 215 8.28 0.76 -22.37
N SER A 216 7.92 0.46 -23.61
CA SER A 216 6.73 1.04 -24.28
C SER A 216 5.40 0.51 -23.73
N ARG A 217 5.41 -0.64 -23.04
CA ARG A 217 4.24 -1.23 -22.39
C ARG A 217 4.61 -1.80 -21.02
N ILE A 218 4.46 -0.99 -19.99
CA ILE A 218 4.81 -1.32 -18.60
C ILE A 218 3.59 -1.86 -17.87
N LEU A 219 3.78 -2.93 -17.11
CA LEU A 219 2.94 -3.23 -15.94
C LEU A 219 3.79 -3.06 -14.68
N ALA A 220 3.24 -2.41 -13.68
CA ALA A 220 3.88 -2.20 -12.40
C ALA A 220 2.86 -2.54 -11.32
N LEU A 221 3.02 -3.71 -10.69
CA LEU A 221 1.99 -4.39 -9.91
C LEU A 221 2.50 -4.74 -8.51
N ASP A 222 1.84 -4.25 -7.48
CA ASP A 222 2.05 -4.66 -6.09
C ASP A 222 0.77 -4.47 -5.27
N ILE A 223 0.62 -5.17 -4.14
CA ILE A 223 -0.59 -5.08 -3.31
C ILE A 223 -0.82 -3.67 -2.73
N TYR A 224 0.23 -2.83 -2.75
CA TYR A 224 0.24 -1.47 -2.22
C TYR A 224 -0.06 -0.39 -3.29
N GLY A 225 -0.06 -0.74 -4.59
CA GLY A 225 -0.16 0.23 -5.70
C GLY A 225 1.03 1.20 -5.83
N SER A 226 2.12 0.92 -5.11
CA SER A 226 3.29 1.79 -4.98
C SER A 226 4.15 1.80 -6.25
N LEU A 227 4.28 0.65 -6.92
CA LEU A 227 5.13 0.54 -8.11
C LEU A 227 4.55 1.34 -9.27
N SER A 228 3.24 1.25 -9.50
CA SER A 228 2.55 2.04 -10.51
C SER A 228 2.73 3.54 -10.27
N ARG A 229 2.51 4.03 -9.04
CA ARG A 229 2.73 5.45 -8.70
C ARG A 229 4.16 5.90 -9.00
N ILE A 230 5.17 5.08 -8.68
CA ILE A 230 6.58 5.39 -9.00
C ILE A 230 6.79 5.51 -10.52
N VAL A 231 6.25 4.60 -11.35
CA VAL A 231 6.40 4.68 -12.82
C VAL A 231 5.80 5.96 -13.41
N PHE A 232 4.64 6.40 -12.92
CA PHE A 232 4.05 7.67 -13.31
C PHE A 232 4.93 8.87 -12.87
N GLU A 233 5.42 8.87 -11.63
CA GLU A 233 6.30 9.93 -11.08
C GLU A 233 7.69 9.97 -11.75
N LEU A 234 8.14 8.90 -12.41
CA LEU A 234 9.34 8.87 -13.25
C LEU A 234 9.10 9.39 -14.69
N GLY A 235 7.89 9.88 -14.99
CA GLY A 235 7.53 10.37 -16.32
C GLY A 235 7.36 9.26 -17.35
N LEU A 236 6.93 8.08 -16.92
CA LEU A 236 6.67 6.91 -17.77
C LEU A 236 5.20 6.41 -17.67
N GLY A 237 4.31 7.21 -17.06
CA GLY A 237 2.89 6.90 -16.88
C GLY A 237 2.15 6.57 -18.17
N ASP A 238 2.42 7.30 -19.27
CA ASP A 238 1.84 7.04 -20.59
C ASP A 238 2.18 5.65 -21.17
N SER A 239 3.21 4.98 -20.63
CA SER A 239 3.59 3.61 -21.00
C SER A 239 2.91 2.55 -20.12
N VAL A 240 2.18 2.91 -19.07
CA VAL A 240 1.50 1.94 -18.19
C VAL A 240 0.20 1.47 -18.86
N VAL A 241 0.10 0.18 -19.15
CA VAL A 241 -0.96 -0.35 -20.04
C VAL A 241 -2.13 -1.01 -19.31
N ALA A 242 -1.93 -1.41 -18.06
CA ALA A 242 -2.95 -1.94 -17.16
C ALA A 242 -2.45 -1.82 -15.71
N ARG A 243 -3.30 -2.18 -14.73
CA ARG A 243 -3.02 -2.01 -13.30
C ARG A 243 -3.55 -3.17 -12.45
N ASP A 244 -3.05 -3.28 -11.23
CA ASP A 244 -3.70 -4.03 -10.15
C ASP A 244 -4.90 -3.26 -9.55
N THR A 245 -5.63 -3.88 -8.62
CA THR A 245 -6.77 -3.24 -7.95
C THR A 245 -6.39 -2.15 -6.92
N SER A 246 -5.15 -2.15 -6.41
CA SER A 246 -4.66 -1.21 -5.39
C SER A 246 -4.14 0.09 -5.99
N SER A 247 -3.66 0.06 -7.23
CA SER A 247 -3.26 1.21 -8.05
C SER A 247 -4.45 2.09 -8.47
N ALA A 248 -5.13 2.69 -7.48
CA ALA A 248 -6.42 3.39 -7.65
C ALA A 248 -6.31 4.94 -7.72
N PHE A 249 -5.10 5.50 -7.78
CA PHE A 249 -4.91 6.95 -7.91
C PHE A 249 -5.46 7.49 -9.25
N PRO A 250 -5.86 8.79 -9.34
CA PRO A 250 -6.67 9.30 -10.44
C PRO A 250 -6.13 9.04 -11.84
N GLU A 251 -4.81 9.17 -12.03
CA GLU A 251 -4.13 8.99 -13.31
C GLU A 251 -4.07 7.51 -13.77
N ALA A 252 -4.15 6.55 -12.84
CA ALA A 252 -4.19 5.11 -13.15
C ALA A 252 -5.60 4.50 -13.07
N ALA A 253 -6.55 5.12 -12.37
CA ALA A 253 -7.86 4.53 -12.06
C ALA A 253 -8.63 4.00 -13.28
N GLY A 254 -8.50 4.67 -14.44
CA GLY A 254 -9.13 4.30 -15.71
C GLY A 254 -8.42 3.21 -16.53
N LEU A 255 -7.25 2.73 -16.09
CA LEU A 255 -6.54 1.64 -16.76
C LEU A 255 -7.26 0.29 -16.55
N PRO A 256 -7.16 -0.66 -17.50
CA PRO A 256 -7.66 -2.03 -17.33
C PRO A 256 -7.08 -2.70 -16.08
N VAL A 257 -7.87 -3.51 -15.39
CA VAL A 257 -7.43 -4.25 -14.20
C VAL A 257 -6.97 -5.65 -14.58
N VAL A 258 -5.78 -6.06 -14.13
CA VAL A 258 -5.19 -7.39 -14.37
C VAL A 258 -5.13 -8.28 -13.12
N THR A 259 -5.79 -7.86 -12.03
CA THR A 259 -6.06 -8.71 -10.87
C THR A 259 -7.54 -9.08 -10.77
N GLU A 260 -7.82 -10.27 -10.23
CA GLU A 260 -9.15 -10.77 -9.92
C GLU A 260 -9.25 -11.18 -8.44
N ASN A 261 -10.48 -11.44 -7.95
CA ASN A 261 -10.78 -11.80 -6.56
C ASN A 261 -10.14 -10.86 -5.50
N GLY A 262 -9.88 -9.61 -5.87
CA GLY A 262 -8.98 -8.71 -5.15
C GLY A 262 -7.60 -8.69 -5.81
N HIS A 263 -6.68 -9.51 -5.31
CA HIS A 263 -5.24 -9.41 -5.58
C HIS A 263 -4.64 -10.62 -6.33
N ASP A 264 -5.47 -11.53 -6.86
CA ASP A 264 -4.99 -12.66 -7.67
C ASP A 264 -4.59 -12.18 -9.08
N LEU A 265 -3.38 -12.46 -9.53
CA LEU A 265 -2.87 -12.12 -10.86
C LEU A 265 -3.55 -12.96 -11.95
N ASN A 266 -4.32 -12.31 -12.82
CA ASN A 266 -4.97 -12.97 -13.96
C ASN A 266 -4.01 -13.02 -15.17
N ALA A 267 -3.54 -14.23 -15.49
CA ALA A 267 -2.57 -14.46 -16.57
C ALA A 267 -3.08 -14.06 -17.97
N GLU A 268 -4.36 -14.27 -18.26
CA GLU A 268 -4.98 -13.93 -19.56
C GLU A 268 -5.03 -12.42 -19.74
N ALA A 269 -5.49 -11.68 -18.72
CA ALA A 269 -5.53 -10.22 -18.73
C ALA A 269 -4.14 -9.58 -18.83
N ILE A 270 -3.12 -10.16 -18.19
CA ILE A 270 -1.72 -9.71 -18.33
C ILE A 270 -1.22 -9.91 -19.76
N LEU A 271 -1.49 -11.07 -20.38
CA LEU A 271 -1.07 -11.35 -21.75
C LEU A 271 -1.81 -10.49 -22.78
N ASP A 272 -3.10 -10.24 -22.59
CA ASP A 272 -3.92 -9.33 -23.42
C ASP A 272 -3.46 -7.87 -23.31
N ALA A 273 -2.97 -7.44 -22.15
CA ALA A 273 -2.31 -6.14 -21.98
C ALA A 273 -0.98 -6.05 -22.75
N ALA A 274 -0.40 -7.19 -23.18
CA ALA A 274 0.82 -7.30 -23.98
C ALA A 274 1.99 -6.43 -23.48
N PRO A 275 2.46 -6.59 -22.22
CA PRO A 275 3.58 -5.81 -21.68
C PRO A 275 4.91 -6.16 -22.35
N THR A 276 5.78 -5.15 -22.44
CA THR A 276 7.21 -5.29 -22.80
C THR A 276 8.09 -5.45 -21.57
N VAL A 277 7.60 -5.07 -20.39
CA VAL A 277 8.24 -5.30 -19.08
C VAL A 277 7.18 -5.36 -17.98
N ILE A 278 7.39 -6.23 -17.00
CA ILE A 278 6.63 -6.29 -15.76
C ILE A 278 7.56 -5.95 -14.60
N LEU A 279 7.16 -4.99 -13.78
CA LEU A 279 7.70 -4.73 -12.46
C LEU A 279 6.72 -5.30 -11.43
N THR A 280 7.20 -6.12 -10.51
CA THR A 280 6.40 -6.71 -9.44
C THR A 280 7.26 -6.86 -8.19
N ASP A 281 6.65 -7.12 -7.05
CA ASP A 281 7.33 -7.73 -5.91
C ASP A 281 6.74 -9.13 -5.64
N THR A 282 6.88 -9.64 -4.41
CA THR A 282 6.33 -10.93 -3.97
C THR A 282 4.98 -10.81 -3.23
N SER A 283 4.36 -9.62 -3.21
CA SER A 283 3.10 -9.35 -2.49
C SER A 283 1.85 -9.84 -3.24
N LEU A 284 1.93 -9.94 -4.57
CA LEU A 284 0.87 -10.48 -5.41
C LEU A 284 1.17 -11.93 -5.82
N GLY A 285 0.11 -12.72 -5.98
CA GLY A 285 0.16 -14.12 -6.40
C GLY A 285 -1.02 -14.48 -7.30
N PRO A 286 -1.17 -15.74 -7.75
CA PRO A 286 -0.26 -16.84 -7.50
C PRO A 286 1.07 -16.66 -8.24
N TRP A 287 2.17 -17.08 -7.61
CA TRP A 287 3.51 -16.92 -8.19
C TRP A 287 3.68 -17.65 -9.53
N ASP A 288 2.91 -18.72 -9.75
CA ASP A 288 2.88 -19.43 -11.04
C ASP A 288 2.45 -18.53 -12.21
N THR A 289 1.63 -17.49 -11.99
CA THR A 289 1.32 -16.49 -13.02
C THR A 289 2.57 -15.69 -13.40
N VAL A 290 3.39 -15.30 -12.42
CA VAL A 290 4.64 -14.58 -12.66
C VAL A 290 5.66 -15.44 -13.42
N LEU A 291 5.73 -16.73 -13.10
CA LEU A 291 6.55 -17.69 -13.83
C LEU A 291 6.07 -17.87 -15.28
N GLN A 292 4.75 -17.94 -15.52
CA GLN A 292 4.19 -18.00 -16.87
C GLN A 292 4.56 -16.78 -17.73
N MET A 293 4.62 -15.56 -17.14
CA MET A 293 5.04 -14.38 -17.89
C MET A 293 6.53 -14.44 -18.27
N ARG A 294 7.39 -14.95 -17.37
CA ARG A 294 8.80 -15.21 -17.67
C ARG A 294 8.96 -16.26 -18.78
N ASP A 295 8.20 -17.36 -18.73
CA ASP A 295 8.20 -18.42 -19.75
C ASP A 295 7.64 -17.94 -21.11
N ALA A 296 6.72 -16.98 -21.11
CA ALA A 296 6.25 -16.28 -22.30
C ALA A 296 7.28 -15.31 -22.92
N GLY A 297 8.44 -15.14 -22.28
CA GLY A 297 9.53 -14.28 -22.74
C GLY A 297 9.40 -12.80 -22.33
N ILE A 298 8.48 -12.47 -21.43
CA ILE A 298 8.30 -11.10 -20.91
C ILE A 298 9.34 -10.88 -19.80
N PRO A 299 10.19 -9.83 -19.87
CA PRO A 299 11.07 -9.45 -18.78
C PRO A 299 10.27 -9.12 -17.52
N VAL A 300 10.48 -9.89 -16.45
CA VAL A 300 9.88 -9.63 -15.13
C VAL A 300 10.97 -9.31 -14.13
N VAL A 301 11.03 -8.05 -13.70
CA VAL A 301 11.92 -7.57 -12.64
C VAL A 301 11.17 -7.61 -11.31
N VAL A 302 11.72 -8.34 -10.35
CA VAL A 302 11.19 -8.41 -8.99
C VAL A 302 11.91 -7.42 -8.10
N VAL A 303 11.22 -6.43 -7.56
CA VAL A 303 11.76 -5.46 -6.60
C VAL A 303 11.57 -5.96 -5.16
N ASP A 304 12.14 -5.25 -4.19
CA ASP A 304 11.94 -5.55 -2.78
C ASP A 304 10.46 -5.42 -2.39
N SER A 305 9.92 -6.41 -1.66
CA SER A 305 8.54 -6.42 -1.16
C SER A 305 8.37 -5.69 0.17
N HIS A 306 9.46 -5.36 0.87
CA HIS A 306 9.37 -4.64 2.13
C HIS A 306 8.91 -3.19 1.89
N ARG A 307 7.96 -2.74 2.72
CA ARG A 307 7.42 -1.39 2.72
C ARG A 307 7.62 -0.75 4.08
N SER A 308 8.30 0.38 4.08
CA SER A 308 8.46 1.28 5.21
C SER A 308 8.80 2.67 4.64
N LEU A 309 8.75 3.71 5.47
CA LEU A 309 9.18 5.04 5.06
C LEU A 309 10.68 5.07 4.69
N ALA A 310 11.48 4.21 5.33
CA ALA A 310 12.89 4.04 5.02
C ALA A 310 13.14 3.34 3.66
N SER A 311 12.25 2.46 3.19
CA SER A 311 12.45 1.73 1.93
C SER A 311 12.07 2.53 0.67
N ILE A 312 11.40 3.69 0.81
CA ILE A 312 10.93 4.52 -0.32
C ILE A 312 12.03 4.82 -1.34
N GLY A 313 13.19 5.30 -0.88
CA GLY A 313 14.30 5.68 -1.77
C GLY A 313 14.83 4.49 -2.57
N THR A 314 15.13 3.39 -1.88
CA THR A 314 15.60 2.14 -2.49
C THR A 314 14.60 1.56 -3.49
N LEU A 315 13.29 1.60 -3.17
CA LEU A 315 12.24 1.11 -4.07
C LEU A 315 12.16 1.94 -5.36
N VAL A 316 12.23 3.28 -5.23
CA VAL A 316 12.29 4.19 -6.37
C VAL A 316 13.54 3.94 -7.23
N GLU A 317 14.70 3.76 -6.60
CA GLU A 317 15.96 3.46 -7.30
C GLU A 317 15.92 2.11 -8.04
N GLN A 318 15.34 1.06 -7.44
CA GLN A 318 15.16 -0.25 -8.08
C GLN A 318 14.26 -0.15 -9.32
N VAL A 319 13.10 0.52 -9.22
CA VAL A 319 12.20 0.77 -10.35
C VAL A 319 12.88 1.62 -11.43
N GLY A 320 13.59 2.66 -11.04
CA GLY A 320 14.33 3.53 -11.96
C GLY A 320 15.44 2.81 -12.73
N ALA A 321 16.20 1.97 -12.04
CA ALA A 321 17.23 1.14 -12.66
C ALA A 321 16.62 0.13 -13.65
N ALA A 322 15.52 -0.52 -13.27
CA ALA A 322 14.80 -1.46 -14.14
C ALA A 322 14.26 -0.81 -15.43
N LEU A 323 13.83 0.45 -15.35
CA LEU A 323 13.30 1.22 -16.49
C LEU A 323 14.36 2.06 -17.22
N GLY A 324 15.64 1.95 -16.84
CA GLY A 324 16.74 2.66 -17.49
C GLY A 324 16.76 4.17 -17.26
N VAL A 325 16.18 4.66 -16.16
CA VAL A 325 16.07 6.09 -15.79
C VAL A 325 16.65 6.42 -14.40
N PRO A 326 17.92 6.05 -14.10
CA PRO A 326 18.49 6.19 -12.75
C PRO A 326 18.52 7.64 -12.24
N ASP A 327 18.81 8.63 -13.10
CA ASP A 327 18.87 10.05 -12.70
C ASP A 327 17.50 10.56 -12.23
N ARG A 328 16.42 10.17 -12.92
CA ARG A 328 15.04 10.52 -12.54
C ARG A 328 14.68 9.91 -11.20
N ALA A 329 15.10 8.66 -10.98
CA ALA A 329 14.84 7.95 -9.74
C ALA A 329 15.62 8.52 -8.55
N ALA A 330 16.89 8.88 -8.73
CA ALA A 330 17.66 9.56 -7.68
C ALA A 330 16.99 10.89 -7.26
N ALA A 331 16.51 11.68 -8.22
CA ALA A 331 15.78 12.92 -7.95
C ALA A 331 14.39 12.67 -7.30
N LEU A 332 13.64 11.67 -7.76
CA LEU A 332 12.35 11.29 -7.18
C LEU A 332 12.50 10.74 -5.75
N ALA A 333 13.52 9.91 -5.50
CA ALA A 333 13.85 9.37 -4.18
C ALA A 333 14.18 10.51 -3.21
N ALA A 334 15.11 11.39 -3.58
CA ALA A 334 15.48 12.55 -2.77
C ALA A 334 14.28 13.47 -2.46
N ARG A 335 13.42 13.74 -3.45
CA ARG A 335 12.18 14.51 -3.25
C ARG A 335 11.21 13.84 -2.28
N SER A 336 11.00 12.53 -2.45
CA SER A 336 10.03 11.76 -1.66
C SER A 336 10.48 11.64 -0.20
N THR A 337 11.75 11.30 0.04
CA THR A 337 12.34 11.25 1.37
C THR A 337 12.29 12.62 2.05
N ALA A 338 12.69 13.70 1.37
CA ALA A 338 12.64 15.05 1.94
C ALA A 338 11.21 15.50 2.31
N ALA A 339 10.19 15.11 1.53
CA ALA A 339 8.79 15.39 1.85
C ALA A 339 8.31 14.62 3.10
N VAL A 340 8.72 13.36 3.24
CA VAL A 340 8.44 12.53 4.43
C VAL A 340 9.14 13.09 5.66
N ASP A 341 10.44 13.39 5.58
CA ASP A 341 11.22 13.95 6.70
C ASP A 341 10.62 15.28 7.19
N ALA A 342 10.23 16.16 6.25
CA ALA A 342 9.57 17.42 6.57
C ALA A 342 8.19 17.20 7.24
N LYS A 343 7.45 16.15 6.86
CA LYS A 343 6.17 15.81 7.48
C LYS A 343 6.36 15.24 8.88
N ILE A 344 7.31 14.32 9.08
CA ILE A 344 7.66 13.76 10.40
C ILE A 344 8.07 14.89 11.36
N ALA A 345 8.84 15.87 10.90
CA ALA A 345 9.19 17.04 11.71
C ALA A 345 7.95 17.85 12.15
N GLN A 346 6.99 18.10 11.25
CA GLN A 346 5.73 18.78 11.60
C GLN A 346 4.86 17.96 12.56
N ILE A 347 4.88 16.63 12.45
CA ILE A 347 4.16 15.73 13.36
C ILE A 347 4.81 15.78 14.75
N ALA A 348 6.14 15.82 14.85
CA ALA A 348 6.86 15.93 16.11
C ALA A 348 6.56 17.23 16.88
N ASP A 349 6.13 18.30 16.20
CA ASP A 349 5.68 19.55 16.84
C ASP A 349 4.28 19.45 17.49
N VAL A 350 3.45 18.46 17.09
CA VAL A 350 2.08 18.28 17.61
C VAL A 350 1.91 17.01 18.45
N ALA A 351 2.74 16.00 18.23
CA ALA A 351 2.73 14.76 18.99
C ALA A 351 3.28 14.99 20.41
N PRO A 352 2.71 14.38 21.47
CA PRO A 352 3.23 14.53 22.83
C PRO A 352 4.68 14.04 22.96
N ALA A 353 5.58 14.94 23.32
CA ALA A 353 6.99 14.60 23.57
C ALA A 353 7.21 13.76 24.85
N ASP A 354 6.24 13.77 25.76
CA ASP A 354 6.21 12.95 26.98
C ASP A 354 5.76 11.51 26.63
N PRO A 355 6.60 10.47 26.84
CA PRO A 355 6.23 9.09 26.55
C PRO A 355 4.97 8.61 27.26
N GLU A 356 4.65 9.11 28.46
CA GLU A 356 3.43 8.74 29.20
C GLU A 356 2.16 9.32 28.55
N ARG A 357 2.31 10.26 27.60
CA ARG A 357 1.22 10.91 26.87
C ARG A 357 1.17 10.53 25.39
N ARG A 358 2.09 9.70 24.89
CA ARG A 358 2.08 9.21 23.50
C ARG A 358 1.00 8.15 23.35
N LEU A 359 0.22 8.26 22.26
CA LEU A 359 -0.82 7.29 21.94
C LEU A 359 -0.21 5.92 21.62
N ARG A 360 -0.69 4.89 22.29
CA ARG A 360 -0.47 3.47 21.98
C ARG A 360 -1.34 3.09 20.79
N MET A 361 -0.72 2.73 19.67
CA MET A 361 -1.43 2.46 18.42
C MET A 361 -1.18 1.01 17.94
N MET A 362 -2.15 0.48 17.18
CA MET A 362 -1.99 -0.74 16.39
C MET A 362 -2.70 -0.59 15.05
N PHE A 363 -2.26 -1.32 14.03
CA PHE A 363 -2.96 -1.42 12.75
C PHE A 363 -3.76 -2.73 12.68
N LEU A 364 -5.08 -2.63 12.54
CA LEU A 364 -5.99 -3.75 12.49
C LEU A 364 -6.61 -3.90 11.09
N TYR A 365 -6.24 -4.97 10.39
CA TYR A 365 -6.82 -5.33 9.09
C TYR A 365 -8.04 -6.25 9.27
N VAL A 366 -9.12 -5.93 8.54
CA VAL A 366 -10.42 -6.59 8.67
C VAL A 366 -11.06 -6.81 7.30
N ARG A 367 -11.59 -8.02 7.06
CA ARG A 367 -12.59 -8.31 6.02
C ARG A 367 -13.69 -9.16 6.66
N GLY A 368 -14.68 -8.48 7.23
CA GLY A 368 -15.73 -9.08 8.07
C GLY A 368 -16.56 -10.16 7.37
N GLN A 369 -16.86 -9.98 6.09
CA GLN A 369 -17.60 -10.97 5.29
C GLN A 369 -16.86 -12.31 5.12
N SER A 370 -15.54 -12.28 5.18
CA SER A 370 -14.66 -13.47 5.05
C SER A 370 -14.19 -14.01 6.40
N GLY A 371 -14.55 -13.37 7.52
CA GLY A 371 -14.04 -13.72 8.85
C GLY A 371 -12.53 -13.50 9.02
N VAL A 372 -11.93 -12.64 8.19
CA VAL A 372 -10.49 -12.38 8.15
C VAL A 372 -10.18 -11.18 9.04
N TYR A 373 -9.38 -11.41 10.09
CA TYR A 373 -8.94 -10.41 11.06
C TYR A 373 -7.45 -10.60 11.29
N TYR A 374 -6.65 -9.57 10.99
CA TYR A 374 -5.18 -9.64 11.08
C TYR A 374 -4.66 -8.43 11.84
N LEU A 375 -3.72 -8.67 12.74
CA LEU A 375 -2.90 -7.63 13.36
C LEU A 375 -1.61 -7.47 12.56
N PHE A 376 -1.29 -6.23 12.23
CA PHE A 376 -0.06 -5.84 11.53
C PHE A 376 0.91 -5.26 12.56
N GLY A 377 2.16 -5.74 12.58
CA GLY A 377 3.21 -5.26 13.49
C GLY A 377 4.54 -5.01 12.77
N GLU A 378 5.66 -5.27 13.45
CA GLU A 378 7.02 -5.06 12.91
C GLU A 378 7.18 -5.73 11.53
N GLU A 379 7.88 -5.09 10.59
CA GLU A 379 8.10 -5.55 9.20
C GLU A 379 6.88 -5.43 8.25
N SER A 380 5.68 -5.10 8.75
CA SER A 380 4.48 -4.90 7.92
C SER A 380 4.36 -3.51 7.28
N GLY A 381 5.17 -2.55 7.75
CA GLY A 381 5.09 -1.13 7.39
C GLY A 381 4.18 -0.31 8.30
N ALA A 382 3.23 -0.96 9.00
CA ALA A 382 2.37 -0.29 9.98
C ALA A 382 3.17 0.29 11.17
N ASP A 383 4.19 -0.45 11.61
CA ASP A 383 5.24 -0.01 12.53
C ASP A 383 5.84 1.34 12.10
N SER A 384 6.33 1.40 10.86
CA SER A 384 6.96 2.61 10.30
C SER A 384 6.01 3.80 10.20
N LEU A 385 4.69 3.59 10.04
CA LEU A 385 3.70 4.67 10.03
C LEU A 385 3.36 5.14 11.45
N ILE A 386 3.15 4.21 12.40
CA ILE A 386 2.83 4.53 13.79
C ILE A 386 3.98 5.32 14.44
N GLU A 387 5.22 4.91 14.22
CA GLU A 387 6.40 5.62 14.74
C GLU A 387 6.52 7.04 14.15
N ALA A 388 6.30 7.18 12.84
CA ALA A 388 6.34 8.46 12.14
C ALA A 388 5.16 9.39 12.51
N LEU A 389 4.04 8.83 12.96
CA LEU A 389 2.94 9.56 13.57
C LEU A 389 3.27 10.04 14.99
N GLY A 390 4.41 9.66 15.59
CA GLY A 390 4.71 9.97 16.99
C GLY A 390 3.92 9.09 17.97
N GLY A 391 3.29 8.01 17.51
CA GLY A 391 2.68 6.98 18.34
C GLY A 391 3.70 5.98 18.91
N ILE A 392 3.21 5.01 19.68
CA ILE A 392 3.95 3.82 20.12
C ILE A 392 3.29 2.62 19.44
N ASP A 393 4.01 1.84 18.63
CA ASP A 393 3.48 0.59 18.08
C ASP A 393 3.52 -0.51 19.15
N VAL A 394 2.36 -0.81 19.73
CA VAL A 394 2.25 -1.81 20.79
C VAL A 394 2.17 -3.24 20.25
N ALA A 395 2.08 -3.43 18.93
CA ALA A 395 2.32 -4.72 18.31
C ALA A 395 3.80 -5.14 18.48
N GLY A 396 4.74 -4.19 18.37
CA GLY A 396 6.16 -4.41 18.65
C GLY A 396 6.45 -4.81 20.10
N GLU A 397 5.78 -4.18 21.08
CA GLU A 397 5.94 -4.50 22.51
C GLU A 397 5.63 -5.96 22.86
N ILE A 398 4.64 -6.56 22.18
CA ILE A 398 4.25 -7.97 22.34
C ILE A 398 5.00 -8.92 21.38
N GLY A 399 6.02 -8.45 20.66
CA GLY A 399 6.80 -9.25 19.71
C GLY A 399 6.02 -9.69 18.46
N TRP A 400 5.06 -8.88 18.02
CA TRP A 400 4.26 -9.16 16.82
C TRP A 400 5.01 -8.77 15.55
N ARG A 401 5.34 -9.77 14.72
CA ARG A 401 6.02 -9.60 13.44
C ARG A 401 5.11 -9.94 12.26
N GLY A 402 5.22 -9.15 11.21
CA GLY A 402 4.49 -9.26 9.95
C GLY A 402 2.98 -9.04 10.10
N MET A 403 2.25 -9.58 9.12
CA MET A 403 0.80 -9.57 9.06
C MET A 403 0.30 -10.96 9.49
N ARG A 404 -0.28 -11.10 10.68
CA ARG A 404 -0.71 -12.40 11.23
C ARG A 404 -2.17 -12.38 11.68
N PRO A 405 -2.89 -13.52 11.66
CA PRO A 405 -4.24 -13.62 12.20
C PRO A 405 -4.30 -13.09 13.65
N LEU A 406 -5.31 -12.27 13.92
CA LEU A 406 -5.57 -11.69 15.23
C LEU A 406 -5.81 -12.78 16.28
N THR A 407 -5.30 -12.59 17.49
CA THR A 407 -5.77 -13.31 18.69
C THR A 407 -6.33 -12.31 19.69
N ASP A 408 -7.41 -12.70 20.38
CA ASP A 408 -8.07 -11.84 21.39
C ASP A 408 -7.09 -11.45 22.51
N GLU A 409 -6.27 -12.41 22.96
CA GLU A 409 -5.22 -12.23 23.97
C GLU A 409 -4.21 -11.15 23.56
N ALA A 410 -3.67 -11.19 22.34
CA ALA A 410 -2.68 -10.22 21.88
C ALA A 410 -3.23 -8.78 21.82
N LEU A 411 -4.50 -8.61 21.44
CA LEU A 411 -5.13 -7.29 21.39
C LEU A 411 -5.44 -6.73 22.79
N VAL A 412 -5.88 -7.59 23.72
CA VAL A 412 -6.17 -7.19 25.10
C VAL A 412 -4.89 -6.90 25.88
N ASP A 413 -3.85 -7.73 25.73
CA ASP A 413 -2.56 -7.54 26.41
C ASP A 413 -1.82 -6.29 25.92
N ALA A 414 -1.91 -5.97 24.62
CA ALA A 414 -1.30 -4.76 24.07
C ALA A 414 -2.03 -3.48 24.49
N ASN A 415 -3.36 -3.56 24.71
CA ASN A 415 -4.25 -2.46 25.10
C ASN A 415 -3.92 -1.12 24.41
N PRO A 416 -4.14 -0.99 23.08
CA PRO A 416 -3.97 0.26 22.37
C PRO A 416 -4.98 1.32 22.81
N ASP A 417 -4.57 2.59 22.75
CA ASP A 417 -5.41 3.78 22.87
C ASP A 417 -6.14 4.10 21.55
N LEU A 418 -5.55 3.69 20.42
CA LEU A 418 -6.03 3.99 19.06
C LEU A 418 -5.82 2.80 18.12
N LEU A 419 -6.83 2.48 17.30
CA LEU A 419 -6.68 1.52 16.19
C LEU A 419 -6.67 2.24 14.85
N ILE A 420 -5.65 1.98 14.03
CA ILE A 420 -5.61 2.38 12.62
C ILE A 420 -6.22 1.24 11.78
N MET A 421 -7.10 1.57 10.84
CA MET A 421 -7.84 0.60 10.02
C MET A 421 -7.93 1.04 8.55
N MET A 422 -8.27 0.08 7.68
CA MET A 422 -8.71 0.37 6.32
C MET A 422 -10.21 0.67 6.29
N THR A 423 -10.64 1.73 5.61
CA THR A 423 -12.04 2.18 5.54
C THR A 423 -13.01 1.06 5.14
N LYS A 424 -12.78 0.38 4.00
CA LYS A 424 -13.68 -0.70 3.55
C LYS A 424 -13.59 -1.93 4.46
N GLY A 425 -12.48 -2.08 5.20
CA GLY A 425 -12.34 -3.08 6.24
C GLY A 425 -13.28 -2.81 7.43
N LEU A 426 -13.31 -1.56 7.92
CA LEU A 426 -14.22 -1.10 8.97
C LEU A 426 -15.69 -1.15 8.52
N GLU A 427 -16.00 -0.74 7.29
CA GLU A 427 -17.34 -0.87 6.69
C GLU A 427 -17.79 -2.33 6.59
N SER A 428 -16.89 -3.26 6.25
CA SER A 428 -17.22 -4.69 6.11
C SER A 428 -17.66 -5.36 7.43
N VAL A 429 -17.39 -4.73 8.56
CA VAL A 429 -17.91 -5.09 9.90
C VAL A 429 -18.95 -4.11 10.42
N GLY A 430 -19.55 -3.28 9.56
CA GLY A 430 -20.65 -2.37 9.95
C GLY A 430 -20.20 -1.18 10.78
N GLY A 431 -19.01 -0.63 10.51
CA GLY A 431 -18.48 0.53 11.22
C GLY A 431 -17.98 0.19 12.63
N VAL A 432 -17.73 1.23 13.44
CA VAL A 432 -17.17 1.07 14.80
C VAL A 432 -18.08 0.26 15.73
N ASP A 433 -19.40 0.44 15.64
CA ASP A 433 -20.35 -0.37 16.44
C ASP A 433 -20.23 -1.85 16.10
N GLY A 434 -20.33 -2.17 14.82
CA GLY A 434 -20.25 -3.55 14.38
C GLY A 434 -18.86 -4.18 14.50
N LEU A 435 -17.79 -3.38 14.57
CA LEU A 435 -16.45 -3.83 14.96
C LEU A 435 -16.43 -4.28 16.43
N VAL A 436 -16.92 -3.42 17.34
CA VAL A 436 -16.97 -3.69 18.78
C VAL A 436 -17.91 -4.87 19.10
N GLU A 437 -19.01 -5.02 18.36
CA GLU A 437 -19.92 -6.17 18.48
C GLU A 437 -19.32 -7.48 17.96
N ARG A 438 -18.62 -7.45 16.81
CA ARG A 438 -18.06 -8.65 16.16
C ARG A 438 -16.72 -9.10 16.74
N LEU A 439 -15.95 -8.19 17.32
CA LEU A 439 -14.68 -8.46 18.00
C LEU A 439 -14.74 -7.99 19.46
N PRO A 440 -15.27 -8.79 20.39
CA PRO A 440 -15.34 -8.43 21.82
C PRO A 440 -13.96 -8.17 22.48
N ALA A 441 -12.86 -8.58 21.86
CA ALA A 441 -11.51 -8.18 22.28
C ALA A 441 -11.25 -6.69 22.06
N VAL A 442 -11.74 -6.08 20.96
CA VAL A 442 -11.66 -4.63 20.73
C VAL A 442 -12.40 -3.89 21.86
N ALA A 443 -13.59 -4.35 22.24
CA ALA A 443 -14.37 -3.75 23.34
C ALA A 443 -13.62 -3.70 24.69
N GLN A 444 -12.58 -4.51 24.86
CA GLN A 444 -11.78 -4.62 26.07
C GLN A 444 -10.49 -3.77 26.04
N THR A 445 -10.20 -3.06 24.94
CA THR A 445 -9.09 -2.09 24.87
C THR A 445 -9.55 -0.66 25.13
N ASP A 446 -8.62 0.26 25.43
CA ASP A 446 -8.95 1.69 25.53
C ASP A 446 -9.41 2.27 24.19
N ALA A 447 -8.84 1.83 23.07
CA ALA A 447 -9.33 2.16 21.73
C ALA A 447 -10.80 1.79 21.52
N GLY A 448 -11.23 0.59 21.96
CA GLY A 448 -12.64 0.19 21.86
C GLY A 448 -13.56 0.93 22.83
N ARG A 449 -13.13 1.12 24.09
CA ARG A 449 -13.87 1.90 25.10
C ARG A 449 -14.13 3.34 24.64
N ASN A 450 -13.08 4.00 24.16
CA ASN A 450 -13.12 5.38 23.68
C ASN A 450 -13.60 5.49 22.23
N ARG A 451 -13.85 4.35 21.55
CA ARG A 451 -14.22 4.28 20.11
C ARG A 451 -13.19 4.97 19.20
N ARG A 452 -11.92 5.00 19.61
CA ARG A 452 -10.82 5.70 18.96
C ARG A 452 -10.28 4.88 17.78
N ILE A 453 -11.06 4.88 16.71
CA ILE A 453 -10.70 4.24 15.44
C ILE A 453 -10.36 5.34 14.43
N VAL A 454 -9.16 5.28 13.86
CA VAL A 454 -8.78 6.09 12.69
C VAL A 454 -8.80 5.18 11.48
N ASP A 455 -9.54 5.54 10.44
CA ASP A 455 -9.52 4.79 9.19
C ASP A 455 -9.08 5.66 8.01
N MET A 456 -8.52 5.01 6.99
CA MET A 456 -8.12 5.60 5.71
C MET A 456 -8.34 4.58 4.60
N SER A 457 -8.54 5.05 3.37
CA SER A 457 -8.72 4.21 2.18
C SER A 457 -7.72 3.07 2.09
N ASP A 458 -8.24 1.86 1.85
CA ASP A 458 -7.49 0.60 1.65
C ASP A 458 -6.31 0.75 0.67
N THR A 459 -6.48 1.56 -0.38
CA THR A 459 -5.51 1.76 -1.47
C THR A 459 -4.47 2.84 -1.18
N THR A 460 -4.50 3.44 0.01
CA THR A 460 -3.75 4.65 0.35
C THR A 460 -2.98 4.49 1.66
N VAL A 461 -3.60 3.91 2.69
CA VAL A 461 -3.01 3.88 4.05
C VAL A 461 -1.68 3.12 4.14
N LEU A 462 -1.47 2.12 3.29
CA LEU A 462 -0.20 1.37 3.16
C LEU A 462 0.41 1.49 1.76
N SER A 463 0.15 2.58 1.02
CA SER A 463 0.71 2.73 -0.33
C SER A 463 2.20 3.07 -0.32
N PHE A 464 2.70 3.70 0.74
CA PHE A 464 4.06 4.25 0.84
C PHE A 464 4.47 5.01 -0.43
N GLY A 465 5.75 4.91 -0.82
CA GLY A 465 6.28 5.54 -2.03
C GLY A 465 6.18 7.07 -2.01
N PRO A 466 6.11 7.71 -3.19
CA PRO A 466 6.08 9.17 -3.32
C PRO A 466 4.91 9.88 -2.61
N ALA A 467 3.81 9.19 -2.32
CA ALA A 467 2.62 9.75 -1.67
C ALA A 467 2.66 9.70 -0.12
N SER A 468 3.71 9.12 0.47
CA SER A 468 3.79 8.87 1.93
C SER A 468 3.63 10.13 2.80
N ALA A 469 4.06 11.29 2.31
CA ALA A 469 3.92 12.55 3.05
C ALA A 469 2.45 13.00 3.19
N ASP A 470 1.60 12.70 2.20
CA ASP A 470 0.16 13.04 2.23
C ASP A 470 -0.61 12.05 3.11
N VAL A 471 -0.19 10.77 3.12
CA VAL A 471 -0.69 9.74 4.04
C VAL A 471 -0.41 10.14 5.49
N LEU A 472 0.84 10.51 5.79
CA LEU A 472 1.25 10.95 7.13
C LEU A 472 0.52 12.23 7.57
N ASP A 473 0.30 13.19 6.67
CA ASP A 473 -0.44 14.43 6.97
C ASP A 473 -1.88 14.17 7.38
N ALA A 474 -2.64 13.44 6.55
CA ALA A 474 -4.05 13.15 6.85
C ALA A 474 -4.22 12.23 8.07
N LEU A 475 -3.34 11.24 8.25
CA LEU A 475 -3.33 10.42 9.47
C LEU A 475 -3.01 11.27 10.70
N ALA A 476 -2.03 12.17 10.65
CA ALA A 476 -1.69 13.04 11.76
C ALA A 476 -2.85 13.97 12.15
N VAL A 477 -3.61 14.49 11.17
CA VAL A 477 -4.81 15.28 11.46
C VAL A 477 -5.91 14.42 12.08
N ALA A 478 -6.19 13.21 11.58
CA ALA A 478 -7.16 12.32 12.24
C ALA A 478 -6.73 11.89 13.66
N VAL A 479 -5.42 11.74 13.91
CA VAL A 479 -4.88 11.38 15.23
C VAL A 479 -4.89 12.58 16.20
N TYR A 480 -4.44 13.76 15.77
CA TYR A 480 -4.16 14.91 16.64
C TYR A 480 -5.14 16.08 16.52
N ALA A 481 -5.93 16.18 15.46
CA ALA A 481 -6.98 17.19 15.27
C ALA A 481 -8.26 16.58 14.65
N PRO A 482 -8.84 15.52 15.24
CA PRO A 482 -9.95 14.75 14.65
C PRO A 482 -11.21 15.56 14.32
N GLU A 483 -11.45 16.71 14.96
CA GLU A 483 -12.55 17.63 14.59
C GLU A 483 -12.41 18.24 13.19
N ALA A 484 -11.19 18.24 12.63
CA ALA A 484 -10.90 18.68 11.26
C ALA A 484 -10.73 17.50 10.28
N ALA A 485 -10.80 16.25 10.76
CA ALA A 485 -10.83 15.05 9.94
C ALA A 485 -12.28 14.72 9.49
N GLY A 486 -12.42 13.73 8.60
CA GLY A 486 -13.70 13.36 7.97
C GLY A 486 -14.64 12.53 8.85
#